data_AF-A0A353CWL7-F1
#
_entry.id   AF-A0A353CWL7-F1
#
_cell.length_a   1.000
_cell.length_b   1.000
_cell.length_c   1.000
_cell.angle_alpha   90.00
_cell.angle_beta   90.00
_cell.angle_gamma   90.00
#
_symmetry.space_group_name_H-M   'P 1'
#
loop_
_entity.id
_entity.type
_entity.pdbx_description
1 polymer ?
#
loop_
_entity_poly.entity_id
_entity_poly.type
_entity_poly.pdbx_seq_one_letter_code
_entity_poly.pdbx_strand_id
1 'polypeptide(L)'
;MLEKDQKGKSSQELVQITAVRDGVVVLGNNTLRATLIVSSLNFALKSEEEQDAIIYAFQGFLNSLDFPVQILVMSRKLDITSYLEELDSRKERQKNELLRLQMAEYINFISELVKGGNIMTKTFFVSVSFAMAQSRQLNTLEKLAKTWQGIGKGNKPFTDVEFEHYKKQLMQRVEQVAVGLRGVGLRVAPLQTQEVLELFYSILNPVTSRNLRLHNVAKLSVEETGAPDLVSSNRSEQPWVSR
;
A
#
# COMPACT_ATOMS: atom_id res chain seq x y z
N MET A 1 33.65 -34.70 -16.54
CA MET A 1 32.43 -34.89 -15.72
C MET A 1 32.11 -33.55 -15.12
N LEU A 2 31.22 -32.78 -15.74
CA LEU A 2 30.84 -31.44 -15.31
C LEU A 2 29.77 -31.57 -14.22
N GLU A 3 30.01 -30.92 -13.09
CA GLU A 3 29.13 -30.90 -11.92
C GLU A 3 27.73 -30.41 -12.27
N LYS A 4 26.76 -31.12 -11.72
CA LYS A 4 25.33 -30.90 -11.89
C LYS A 4 24.95 -29.60 -11.20
N ASP A 5 24.54 -28.61 -12.00
CA ASP A 5 23.96 -27.34 -11.56
C ASP A 5 22.85 -27.58 -10.52
N GLN A 6 23.14 -27.30 -9.24
CA GLN A 6 22.15 -27.35 -8.17
C GLN A 6 21.19 -26.18 -8.37
N LYS A 7 20.12 -26.41 -9.13
CA LYS A 7 18.94 -25.53 -9.14
C LYS A 7 18.48 -25.31 -7.69
N GLY A 8 18.79 -24.15 -7.14
CA GLY A 8 18.25 -23.70 -5.87
C GLY A 8 16.73 -23.78 -5.90
N LYS A 9 16.11 -24.16 -4.78
CA LYS A 9 14.66 -24.13 -4.62
C LYS A 9 14.16 -22.75 -5.05
N SER A 10 13.15 -22.74 -5.92
CA SER A 10 12.61 -21.49 -6.45
C SER A 10 12.14 -20.62 -5.29
N SER A 11 12.43 -19.32 -5.29
CA SER A 11 12.01 -18.40 -4.23
C SER A 11 10.50 -18.39 -3.99
N GLN A 12 9.72 -18.90 -4.96
CA GLN A 12 8.29 -19.17 -4.86
C GLN A 12 7.95 -20.25 -3.82
N GLU A 13 8.81 -21.24 -3.55
CA GLU A 13 8.58 -22.24 -2.49
C GLU A 13 8.74 -21.68 -1.07
N LEU A 14 9.43 -20.54 -0.91
CA LEU A 14 9.63 -19.89 0.38
C LEU A 14 8.41 -19.06 0.79
N VAL A 15 7.56 -18.71 -0.18
CA VAL A 15 6.33 -17.96 0.03
C VAL A 15 5.16 -18.96 -0.02
N GLN A 16 4.63 -19.33 1.16
CA GLN A 16 3.50 -20.26 1.29
C GLN A 16 2.16 -19.64 0.84
N ILE A 17 2.11 -18.95 -0.31
CA ILE A 17 0.87 -18.44 -0.90
C ILE A 17 0.34 -19.52 -1.84
N THR A 18 -0.86 -20.02 -1.52
CA THR A 18 -1.56 -20.99 -2.34
C THR A 18 -2.29 -20.31 -3.49
N ALA A 19 -2.94 -19.18 -3.23
CA ALA A 19 -3.70 -18.42 -4.21
C ALA A 19 -3.94 -16.98 -3.73
N VAL A 20 -4.21 -16.08 -4.66
CA VAL A 20 -4.80 -14.76 -4.39
C VAL A 20 -6.14 -14.70 -5.10
N ARG A 21 -7.23 -14.49 -4.36
CA ARG A 21 -8.60 -14.42 -4.90
C ARG A 21 -9.34 -13.26 -4.26
N ASP A 22 -9.96 -12.42 -5.08
CA ASP A 22 -10.74 -11.25 -4.64
C ASP A 22 -10.00 -10.32 -3.66
N GLY A 23 -8.71 -10.07 -3.90
CA GLY A 23 -7.86 -9.27 -3.01
C GLY A 23 -7.45 -9.97 -1.70
N VAL A 24 -7.86 -11.22 -1.49
CA VAL A 24 -7.51 -12.03 -0.32
C VAL A 24 -6.40 -13.01 -0.67
N VAL A 25 -5.35 -13.02 0.14
CA VAL A 25 -4.25 -13.97 0.07
C VAL A 25 -4.60 -15.22 0.86
N VAL A 26 -4.59 -16.36 0.19
CA VAL A 26 -4.80 -17.68 0.80
C VAL A 26 -3.44 -18.32 1.01
N LEU A 27 -3.08 -18.56 2.27
CA LEU A 27 -1.82 -19.23 2.61
C LEU A 27 -1.99 -20.74 2.70
N GLY A 28 -0.88 -21.45 2.47
CA GLY A 28 -0.80 -22.91 2.54
C GLY A 28 -1.13 -23.52 3.89
N ASN A 29 -1.23 -22.73 4.96
CA ASN A 29 -1.61 -23.16 6.31
C ASN A 29 -3.09 -22.89 6.65
N ASN A 30 -3.94 -22.68 5.64
CA ASN A 30 -5.35 -22.32 5.80
C ASN A 30 -5.57 -21.03 6.59
N THR A 31 -4.74 -20.02 6.34
CA THR A 31 -4.98 -18.65 6.81
C THR A 31 -5.32 -17.74 5.63
N LEU A 32 -6.24 -16.82 5.86
CA LEU A 32 -6.59 -15.76 4.92
C LEU A 32 -5.97 -14.46 5.39
N ARG A 33 -5.46 -13.67 4.45
CA ARG A 33 -4.97 -12.32 4.72
C ARG A 33 -5.54 -11.32 3.74
N ALA A 34 -5.96 -10.18 4.26
CA ALA A 34 -6.27 -9.01 3.46
C ALA A 34 -5.25 -7.92 3.79
N THR A 35 -4.90 -7.13 2.80
CA THR A 35 -3.95 -6.02 2.97
C THR A 35 -4.64 -4.73 2.60
N LEU A 36 -4.52 -3.75 3.49
CA LEU A 36 -4.99 -2.40 3.34
C LEU A 36 -3.78 -1.51 3.01
N ILE A 37 -3.96 -0.58 2.09
CA ILE A 37 -3.06 0.56 1.93
C ILE A 37 -3.61 1.73 2.76
N VAL A 38 -2.69 2.45 3.41
CA VAL A 38 -3.02 3.56 4.33
C VAL A 38 -2.25 4.80 3.92
N SER A 39 -2.90 5.96 3.93
CA SER A 39 -2.25 7.25 3.70
C SER A 39 -1.36 7.65 4.87
N SER A 40 -0.48 8.63 4.65
CA SER A 40 0.22 9.33 5.73
C SER A 40 -0.51 10.60 6.13
N LEU A 41 -0.13 11.17 7.27
CA LEU A 41 -0.58 12.49 7.72
C LEU A 41 0.63 13.30 8.20
N ASN A 42 0.63 14.62 7.98
CA ASN A 42 1.72 15.51 8.40
C ASN A 42 1.56 15.89 9.88
N PHE A 43 1.85 14.94 10.77
CA PHE A 43 1.63 15.09 12.22
C PHE A 43 2.34 16.31 12.81
N ALA A 44 3.58 16.58 12.40
CA ALA A 44 4.38 17.70 12.91
C ALA A 44 3.85 19.10 12.50
N LEU A 45 2.95 19.19 11.51
CA LEU A 45 2.35 20.46 11.08
C LEU A 45 1.02 20.75 11.79
N LYS A 46 0.57 19.85 12.67
CA LYS A 46 -0.68 19.97 13.43
C LYS A 46 -0.48 20.76 14.71
N SER A 47 -1.53 21.42 15.20
CA SER A 47 -1.50 22.06 16.53
C SER A 47 -1.34 21.00 17.64
N GLU A 48 -0.90 21.39 18.84
CA GLU A 48 -0.78 20.46 19.97
C GLU A 48 -2.11 19.77 20.27
N GLU A 49 -3.22 20.51 20.26
CA GLU A 49 -4.57 19.97 20.46
C GLU A 49 -4.95 18.95 19.39
N GLU A 50 -4.62 19.22 18.11
CA GLU A 50 -4.85 18.26 17.01
C GLU A 50 -3.95 17.03 17.14
N GLN A 51 -2.69 17.21 17.54
CA GLN A 51 -1.74 16.11 17.76
C GLN A 51 -2.25 15.19 18.87
N ASP A 52 -2.69 15.74 19.99
CA ASP A 52 -3.28 14.99 21.10
C ASP A 52 -4.54 14.24 20.65
N ALA A 53 -5.43 14.88 19.91
CA ALA A 53 -6.64 14.24 19.37
C ALA A 53 -6.29 13.03 18.47
N ILE A 54 -5.27 13.17 17.61
CA ILE A 54 -4.78 12.07 16.76
C ILE A 54 -4.20 10.93 17.61
N ILE A 55 -3.42 11.24 18.65
CA ILE A 55 -2.85 10.24 19.56
C ILE A 55 -3.97 9.47 20.27
N TYR A 56 -4.97 10.17 20.84
CA TYR A 56 -6.09 9.53 21.53
C TYR A 56 -6.94 8.68 20.58
N ALA A 57 -7.19 9.16 19.35
CA ALA A 57 -7.89 8.38 18.33
C ALA A 57 -7.11 7.11 17.96
N PHE A 58 -5.79 7.22 17.79
CA PHE A 58 -4.94 6.07 17.47
C PHE A 58 -4.86 5.06 18.63
N GLN A 59 -4.79 5.53 19.87
CA GLN A 59 -4.91 4.69 21.06
C GLN A 59 -6.26 3.97 21.11
N GLY A 60 -7.36 4.68 20.84
CA GLY A 60 -8.70 4.10 20.76
C GLY A 60 -8.78 3.00 19.70
N PHE A 61 -8.18 3.24 18.52
CA PHE A 61 -8.05 2.23 17.48
C PHE A 61 -7.30 0.99 17.97
N LEU A 62 -6.12 1.14 18.57
CA LEU A 62 -5.34 -0.01 19.07
C LEU A 62 -6.10 -0.80 20.14
N ASN A 63 -6.78 -0.11 21.05
CA ASN A 63 -7.58 -0.74 22.11
C ASN A 63 -8.84 -1.46 21.58
N SER A 64 -9.31 -1.09 20.38
CA SER A 64 -10.47 -1.72 19.74
C SER A 64 -10.16 -3.05 19.04
N LEU A 65 -8.88 -3.41 18.89
CA LEU A 65 -8.46 -4.60 18.15
C LEU A 65 -8.48 -5.84 19.05
N ASP A 66 -9.30 -6.82 18.69
CA ASP A 66 -9.39 -8.14 19.31
C ASP A 66 -8.68 -9.24 18.49
N PHE A 67 -7.97 -8.86 17.42
CA PHE A 67 -7.20 -9.75 16.55
C PHE A 67 -5.85 -9.15 16.15
N PRO A 68 -4.86 -9.99 15.78
CA PRO A 68 -3.56 -9.50 15.36
C PRO A 68 -3.63 -8.78 14.00
N VAL A 69 -3.08 -7.56 13.97
CA VAL A 69 -2.82 -6.79 12.76
C VAL A 69 -1.31 -6.60 12.58
N GLN A 70 -0.86 -6.54 11.35
CA GLN A 70 0.54 -6.27 11.01
C GLN A 70 0.63 -4.94 10.27
N ILE A 71 1.40 -4.00 10.82
CA ILE A 71 1.73 -2.74 10.16
C ILE A 71 3.04 -2.93 9.40
N LEU A 72 3.03 -2.65 8.10
CA LEU A 72 4.18 -2.73 7.22
C LEU A 72 4.48 -1.34 6.67
N VAL A 73 5.71 -0.87 6.87
CA VAL A 73 6.20 0.39 6.29
C VAL A 73 7.24 0.05 5.23
N MET A 74 6.98 0.50 4.01
CA MET A 74 7.88 0.28 2.88
C MET A 74 8.52 1.59 2.47
N SER A 75 9.85 1.65 2.53
CA SER A 75 10.62 2.83 2.12
C SER A 75 11.29 2.54 0.77
N ARG A 76 11.10 3.42 -0.21
CA ARG A 76 11.73 3.33 -1.53
C ARG A 76 12.37 4.66 -1.90
N LYS A 77 13.42 4.64 -2.71
CA LYS A 77 13.95 5.87 -3.30
C LYS A 77 12.86 6.53 -4.13
N LEU A 78 12.73 7.84 -4.01
CA LEU A 78 11.82 8.61 -4.83
C LEU A 78 12.25 8.46 -6.30
N ASP A 79 11.33 8.01 -7.13
CA ASP A 79 11.52 7.95 -8.58
C ASP A 79 10.74 9.09 -9.24
N ILE A 80 11.49 10.08 -9.73
CA ILE A 80 10.95 11.25 -10.44
C ILE A 80 11.04 11.10 -11.96
N THR A 81 11.42 9.92 -12.49
CA THR A 81 11.73 9.74 -13.91
C THR A 81 10.59 10.22 -14.80
N SER A 82 9.34 9.81 -14.54
CA SER A 82 8.24 10.28 -15.39
C SER A 82 7.83 11.72 -15.18
N TYR A 83 8.11 12.31 -14.03
CA TYR A 83 7.95 13.75 -13.87
C TYR A 83 8.94 14.50 -14.77
N LEU A 84 10.20 14.03 -14.82
CA LEU A 84 11.21 14.59 -15.73
C LEU A 84 10.85 14.35 -17.20
N GLU A 85 10.36 13.16 -17.58
CA GLU A 85 9.88 12.87 -18.93
C GLU A 85 8.72 13.78 -19.34
N GLU A 86 7.78 14.02 -18.42
CA GLU A 86 6.66 14.94 -18.67
C GLU A 86 7.16 16.37 -18.91
N LEU A 87 8.06 16.87 -18.06
CA LEU A 87 8.68 18.19 -18.22
C LEU A 87 9.45 18.29 -19.54
N ASP A 88 10.16 17.24 -19.93
CA ASP A 88 10.90 17.18 -21.19
C ASP A 88 9.94 17.26 -22.39
N SER A 89 8.83 16.51 -22.35
CA SER A 89 7.79 16.59 -23.38
C SER A 89 7.15 17.98 -23.48
N ARG A 90 6.98 18.68 -22.34
CA ARG A 90 6.45 20.05 -22.29
C ARG A 90 7.47 21.05 -22.85
N LYS A 91 8.76 20.86 -22.57
CA LYS A 91 9.87 21.66 -23.12
C LYS A 91 9.93 21.55 -24.64
N GLU A 92 9.76 20.36 -25.21
CA GLU A 92 9.76 20.16 -26.67
C GLU A 92 8.61 20.90 -27.38
N ARG A 93 7.47 21.04 -26.72
CA ARG A 93 6.30 21.77 -27.25
C ARG A 93 6.40 23.28 -27.10
N GLN A 94 7.39 23.78 -26.37
CA GLN A 94 7.54 25.21 -26.10
C GLN A 94 8.12 25.93 -27.32
N LYS A 95 7.39 26.93 -27.81
CA LYS A 95 7.79 27.73 -28.99
C LYS A 95 8.77 28.84 -28.64
N ASN A 96 8.73 29.34 -27.40
CA ASN A 96 9.62 30.39 -26.93
C ASN A 96 10.97 29.79 -26.49
N GLU A 97 12.04 30.18 -27.17
CA GLU A 97 13.38 29.64 -26.91
C GLU A 97 13.91 29.96 -25.51
N LEU A 98 13.62 31.16 -24.97
CA LEU A 98 14.03 31.55 -23.62
C LEU A 98 13.37 30.67 -22.56
N LEU A 99 12.06 30.41 -22.71
CA LEU A 99 11.34 29.51 -21.82
C LEU A 99 11.82 28.06 -21.95
N ARG A 100 12.19 27.63 -23.17
CA ARG A 100 12.77 26.30 -23.40
C ARG A 100 14.10 26.13 -22.66
N LEU A 101 14.95 27.15 -22.68
CA LEU A 101 16.23 27.16 -21.95
C LEU A 101 15.99 27.09 -20.43
N GLN A 102 15.10 27.92 -19.90
CA GLN A 102 14.76 27.90 -18.47
C GLN A 102 14.20 26.54 -18.01
N MET A 103 13.37 25.90 -18.84
CA MET A 103 12.87 24.56 -18.54
C MET A 103 13.99 23.52 -18.50
N ALA A 104 14.98 23.61 -19.39
CA ALA A 104 16.13 22.70 -19.38
C ALA A 104 16.97 22.88 -18.10
N GLU A 105 17.22 24.12 -17.69
CA GLU A 105 17.93 24.41 -16.43
C GLU A 105 17.15 23.88 -15.22
N TYR A 106 15.83 24.06 -15.19
CA TYR A 106 14.98 23.54 -14.13
C TYR A 106 15.00 22.00 -14.05
N ILE A 107 14.89 21.31 -15.20
CA ILE A 107 14.99 19.84 -15.28
C ILE A 107 16.33 19.37 -14.73
N ASN A 108 17.44 20.02 -15.12
CA ASN A 108 18.77 19.68 -14.63
C ASN A 108 18.90 19.91 -13.12
N PHE A 109 18.44 21.06 -12.62
CA PHE A 109 18.43 21.40 -11.20
C PHE A 109 17.67 20.36 -10.37
N ILE A 110 16.46 19.99 -10.77
CA ILE A 110 15.66 18.97 -10.07
C ILE A 110 16.33 17.60 -10.14
N SER A 111 16.89 17.23 -11.30
CA SER A 111 17.64 15.97 -11.46
C SER A 111 18.83 15.89 -10.50
N GLU A 112 19.61 16.96 -10.39
CA GLU A 112 20.76 17.04 -9.49
C GLU A 112 20.34 17.06 -8.03
N LEU A 113 19.30 17.81 -7.67
CA LEU A 113 18.77 17.87 -6.31
C LEU A 113 18.33 16.47 -5.82
N VAL A 114 17.63 15.72 -6.67
CA VAL A 114 17.17 14.37 -6.32
C VAL A 114 18.31 13.33 -6.40
N LYS A 115 19.34 13.54 -7.22
CA LYS A 115 20.56 12.69 -7.19
C LYS A 115 21.40 12.94 -5.94
N GLY A 116 21.50 14.18 -5.49
CA GLY A 116 22.26 14.58 -4.30
C GLY A 116 21.55 14.25 -2.99
N GLY A 117 20.22 14.31 -2.96
CA GLY A 117 19.41 13.94 -1.81
C GLY A 117 18.99 12.47 -1.85
N ASN A 118 19.26 11.70 -0.79
CA ASN A 118 18.74 10.33 -0.66
C ASN A 118 17.24 10.37 -0.25
N ILE A 119 16.40 10.97 -1.09
CA ILE A 119 14.98 11.20 -0.82
C ILE A 119 14.22 9.88 -0.94
N MET A 120 13.43 9.58 0.09
CA MET A 120 12.67 8.34 0.20
C MET A 120 11.18 8.62 0.23
N THR A 121 10.41 7.84 -0.52
CA THR A 121 8.95 7.74 -0.36
C THR A 121 8.63 6.59 0.58
N LYS A 122 7.71 6.81 1.52
CA LYS A 122 7.20 5.77 2.41
C LYS A 122 5.77 5.43 2.04
N THR A 123 5.47 4.14 1.96
CA THR A 123 4.12 3.62 1.78
C THR A 123 3.76 2.75 2.97
N PHE A 124 2.54 2.89 3.46
CA PHE A 124 2.06 2.22 4.67
C PHE A 124 1.01 1.19 4.30
N PHE A 125 1.15 0.00 4.85
CA PHE A 125 0.20 -1.09 4.68
C PHE A 125 -0.19 -1.67 6.04
N VAL A 126 -1.42 -2.16 6.12
CA VAL A 126 -1.91 -2.91 7.27
C VAL A 126 -2.44 -4.25 6.78
N SER A 127 -1.83 -5.34 7.21
CA SER A 127 -2.30 -6.70 6.92
C SER A 127 -3.16 -7.20 8.08
N VAL A 128 -4.37 -7.64 7.73
CA VAL A 128 -5.31 -8.29 8.64
C VAL A 128 -5.30 -9.78 8.36
N SER A 129 -5.22 -10.59 9.41
CA SER A 129 -5.19 -12.04 9.29
C SER A 129 -6.44 -12.70 9.89
N PHE A 130 -6.88 -13.77 9.25
CA PHE A 130 -7.95 -14.62 9.72
C PHE A 130 -7.52 -16.08 9.61
N ALA A 131 -7.40 -16.75 10.76
CA ALA A 131 -7.03 -18.16 10.83
C ALA A 131 -8.29 -19.02 10.97
N MET A 132 -8.49 -19.95 10.03
CA MET A 132 -9.68 -20.81 10.01
C MET A 132 -9.71 -21.83 11.18
N ALA A 133 -8.59 -22.01 11.87
CA ALA A 133 -8.49 -22.89 13.04
C ALA A 133 -9.12 -22.29 14.31
N GLN A 134 -9.31 -20.97 14.41
CA GLN A 134 -9.92 -20.36 15.61
C GLN A 134 -11.44 -20.61 15.70
N SER A 135 -12.13 -20.85 14.59
CA SER A 135 -13.57 -21.17 14.61
C SER A 135 -13.85 -22.67 14.81
N ARG A 136 -12.81 -23.49 14.88
CA ARG A 136 -12.88 -24.91 15.19
C ARG A 136 -12.27 -25.07 16.58
N GLN A 137 -13.07 -24.82 17.60
CA GLN A 137 -12.87 -25.35 18.95
C GLN A 137 -12.94 -26.88 18.86
N LEU A 138 -11.92 -27.48 18.24
CA LEU A 138 -11.81 -28.89 18.00
C LEU A 138 -11.12 -29.49 19.21
N ASN A 139 -11.94 -30.18 20.01
CA ASN A 139 -11.63 -31.41 20.73
C ASN A 139 -10.20 -31.89 20.47
N THR A 140 -9.31 -31.54 21.40
CA THR A 140 -7.92 -32.00 21.49
C THR A 140 -7.79 -33.52 21.37
N LEU A 141 -8.84 -34.27 21.73
CA LEU A 141 -8.95 -35.73 21.58
C LEU A 141 -9.04 -36.23 20.13
N GLU A 142 -9.67 -35.50 19.20
CA GLU A 142 -9.78 -35.94 17.79
C GLU A 142 -8.47 -35.77 17.00
N LYS A 143 -7.61 -34.84 17.45
CA LYS A 143 -6.28 -34.60 16.83
C LYS A 143 -5.31 -35.75 17.14
N LEU A 144 -5.39 -36.36 18.32
CA LEU A 144 -4.53 -37.49 18.68
C LEU A 144 -4.85 -38.74 17.85
N ALA A 145 -6.13 -39.02 17.60
CA ALA A 145 -6.55 -40.16 16.78
C ALA A 145 -6.12 -40.02 15.29
N LYS A 146 -6.13 -38.79 14.74
CA LYS A 146 -5.74 -38.54 13.35
C LYS A 146 -4.23 -38.44 13.13
N THR A 147 -3.45 -38.24 14.19
CA THR A 147 -1.97 -38.14 14.09
C THR A 147 -1.32 -39.52 13.89
N TRP A 148 -1.96 -40.60 14.32
CA TRP A 148 -1.47 -41.98 14.12
C TRP A 148 -1.83 -42.61 12.76
N GLN A 149 -2.70 -42.00 11.96
CA GLN A 149 -3.20 -42.59 10.70
C GLN A 149 -2.93 -41.76 9.43
N GLY A 150 -2.14 -40.67 9.49
CA GLY A 150 -2.10 -39.74 8.35
C GLY A 150 -0.88 -38.84 8.24
N ILE A 151 0.32 -39.40 8.24
CA ILE A 151 1.49 -38.70 7.69
C ILE A 151 1.36 -38.76 6.15
N GLY A 152 0.79 -37.74 5.52
CA GLY A 152 0.83 -37.60 4.06
C GLY A 152 -0.48 -37.32 3.31
N LYS A 153 -1.43 -36.57 3.89
CA LYS A 153 -2.54 -36.02 3.10
C LYS A 153 -2.43 -34.50 3.01
N GLY A 154 -1.92 -34.05 1.86
CA GLY A 154 -1.82 -32.65 1.48
C GLY A 154 -3.15 -31.92 1.67
N ASN A 155 -3.04 -30.64 2.02
CA ASN A 155 -4.18 -29.75 2.19
C ASN A 155 -5.12 -29.85 0.99
N LYS A 156 -6.34 -30.30 1.24
CA LYS A 156 -7.39 -30.28 0.23
C LYS A 156 -7.63 -28.83 -0.19
N PRO A 157 -7.72 -28.53 -1.49
CA PRO A 157 -8.15 -27.21 -1.94
C PRO A 157 -9.54 -26.91 -1.37
N PHE A 158 -9.76 -25.66 -0.95
CA PHE A 158 -10.98 -25.20 -0.32
C PHE A 158 -12.20 -25.46 -1.19
N THR A 159 -13.33 -25.77 -0.54
CA THR A 159 -14.63 -25.66 -1.20
C THR A 159 -14.97 -24.17 -1.33
N ASP A 160 -15.51 -23.75 -2.46
CA ASP A 160 -15.89 -22.34 -2.70
C ASP A 160 -16.80 -21.77 -1.60
N VAL A 161 -17.68 -22.60 -1.04
CA VAL A 161 -18.61 -22.22 0.03
C VAL A 161 -17.89 -21.87 1.33
N GLU A 162 -16.86 -22.64 1.70
CA GLU A 162 -16.07 -22.38 2.92
C GLU A 162 -15.25 -21.10 2.77
N PHE A 163 -14.68 -20.88 1.58
CA PHE A 163 -13.92 -19.66 1.27
C PHE A 163 -14.78 -18.41 1.43
N GLU A 164 -15.99 -18.39 0.84
CA GLU A 164 -16.88 -17.23 0.95
C GLU A 164 -17.31 -16.95 2.39
N HIS A 165 -17.50 -17.99 3.21
CA HIS A 165 -17.83 -17.80 4.62
C HIS A 165 -16.68 -17.14 5.39
N TYR A 166 -15.45 -17.64 5.23
CA TYR A 166 -14.29 -17.08 5.93
C TYR A 166 -13.88 -15.71 5.40
N LYS A 167 -14.05 -15.47 4.09
CA LYS A 167 -13.85 -14.17 3.47
C LYS A 167 -14.77 -13.12 4.10
N LYS A 168 -16.05 -13.43 4.33
CA LYS A 168 -16.97 -12.52 5.02
C LYS A 168 -16.47 -12.13 6.41
N GLN A 169 -15.99 -13.09 7.20
CA GLN A 169 -15.45 -12.82 8.53
C GLN A 169 -14.15 -11.97 8.48
N LEU A 170 -13.27 -12.26 7.52
CA LEU A 170 -12.08 -11.44 7.29
C LEU A 170 -12.46 -10.01 6.90
N MET A 171 -13.43 -9.83 6.01
CA MET A 171 -13.87 -8.51 5.56
C MET A 171 -14.51 -7.69 6.69
N GLN A 172 -15.18 -8.32 7.65
CA GLN A 172 -15.65 -7.64 8.86
C GLN A 172 -14.49 -7.06 9.68
N ARG A 173 -13.41 -7.85 9.87
CA ARG A 173 -12.19 -7.38 10.56
C ARG A 173 -11.48 -6.27 9.78
N VAL A 174 -11.44 -6.38 8.45
CA VAL A 174 -10.89 -5.34 7.57
C VAL A 174 -11.68 -4.03 7.72
N GLU A 175 -13.01 -4.10 7.76
CA GLU A 175 -13.86 -2.91 7.93
C GLU A 175 -13.66 -2.28 9.32
N GLN A 176 -13.56 -3.09 10.38
CA GLN A 176 -13.23 -2.59 11.73
C GLN A 176 -11.91 -1.82 11.74
N VAL A 177 -10.87 -2.36 11.08
CA VAL A 177 -9.57 -1.67 10.94
C VAL A 177 -9.71 -0.39 10.11
N ALA A 178 -10.44 -0.44 8.99
CA ALA A 178 -10.63 0.70 8.10
C ALA A 178 -11.40 1.84 8.78
N VAL A 179 -12.46 1.53 9.54
CA VAL A 179 -13.21 2.52 10.32
C VAL A 179 -12.33 3.14 11.41
N GLY A 180 -11.59 2.31 12.16
CA GLY A 180 -10.71 2.79 13.22
C GLY A 180 -9.63 3.75 12.70
N LEU A 181 -8.96 3.38 11.61
CA LEU A 181 -7.94 4.23 10.97
C LEU A 181 -8.53 5.49 10.33
N ARG A 182 -9.74 5.43 9.75
CA ARG A 182 -10.45 6.63 9.27
C ARG A 182 -10.77 7.59 10.41
N GLY A 183 -11.10 7.08 11.60
CA GLY A 183 -11.29 7.88 12.81
C GLY A 183 -10.05 8.66 13.26
N VAL A 184 -8.85 8.16 12.93
CA VAL A 184 -7.57 8.86 13.16
C VAL A 184 -7.31 9.96 12.12
N GLY A 185 -8.13 10.02 11.06
CA GLY A 185 -7.92 10.93 9.91
C GLY A 185 -7.08 10.33 8.79
N LEU A 186 -6.88 9.00 8.79
CA LEU A 186 -6.16 8.29 7.73
C LEU A 186 -7.12 7.79 6.65
N ARG A 187 -6.70 7.90 5.38
CA ARG A 187 -7.42 7.28 4.27
C ARG A 187 -6.97 5.84 4.11
N VAL A 188 -7.92 4.93 3.94
CA VAL A 188 -7.66 3.50 3.87
C VAL A 188 -8.40 2.89 2.69
N ALA A 189 -7.74 2.02 1.94
CA ALA A 189 -8.36 1.21 0.90
C ALA A 189 -7.85 -0.23 0.94
N PRO A 190 -8.72 -1.25 0.80
CA PRO A 190 -8.27 -2.63 0.61
C PRO A 190 -7.60 -2.78 -0.76
N LEU A 191 -6.50 -3.53 -0.82
CA LEU A 191 -5.85 -3.88 -2.08
C LEU A 191 -6.68 -4.93 -2.84
N GLN A 192 -6.80 -4.76 -4.15
CA GLN A 192 -7.41 -5.78 -5.00
C GLN A 192 -6.36 -6.82 -5.43
N THR A 193 -6.80 -7.85 -6.14
CA THR A 193 -5.94 -8.98 -6.54
C THR A 193 -4.70 -8.51 -7.30
N GLN A 194 -4.84 -7.55 -8.22
CA GLN A 194 -3.73 -7.06 -9.01
C GLN A 194 -2.70 -6.32 -8.16
N GLU A 195 -3.13 -5.42 -7.27
CA GLU A 195 -2.21 -4.65 -6.43
C GLU A 195 -1.52 -5.53 -5.39
N VAL A 196 -2.19 -6.57 -4.90
CA VAL A 196 -1.57 -7.58 -4.03
C VAL A 196 -0.45 -8.31 -4.77
N LEU A 197 -0.67 -8.71 -6.03
CA LEU A 197 0.36 -9.34 -6.85
C LEU A 197 1.52 -8.38 -7.14
N GLU A 198 1.23 -7.13 -7.48
CA GLU A 198 2.24 -6.08 -7.67
C GLU A 198 3.06 -5.85 -6.39
N LEU A 199 2.41 -5.81 -5.22
CA LEU A 199 3.06 -5.69 -3.93
C LEU A 199 4.01 -6.87 -3.69
N PHE A 200 3.56 -8.12 -3.84
CA PHE A 200 4.42 -9.29 -3.66
C PHE A 200 5.59 -9.31 -4.64
N TYR A 201 5.33 -9.05 -5.92
CA TYR A 201 6.38 -8.96 -6.92
C TYR A 201 7.43 -7.92 -6.52
N SER A 202 6.97 -6.79 -6.00
CA SER A 202 7.85 -5.70 -5.61
C SER A 202 8.65 -5.96 -4.32
N ILE A 203 8.12 -6.76 -3.41
CA ILE A 203 8.84 -7.20 -2.21
C ILE A 203 9.88 -8.28 -2.57
N LEU A 204 9.54 -9.20 -3.47
CA LEU A 204 10.39 -10.32 -3.85
C LEU A 204 11.50 -9.93 -4.85
N ASN A 205 11.27 -8.90 -5.66
CA ASN A 205 12.22 -8.46 -6.69
C ASN A 205 12.62 -6.99 -6.53
N PRO A 206 13.28 -6.59 -5.42
CA PRO A 206 13.55 -5.19 -5.09
C PRO A 206 14.42 -4.45 -6.12
N VAL A 207 15.24 -5.17 -6.90
CA VAL A 207 16.14 -4.59 -7.91
C VAL A 207 15.40 -4.25 -9.21
N THR A 208 14.46 -5.14 -9.61
CA THR A 208 13.67 -5.06 -10.87
C THR A 208 12.36 -4.29 -10.68
N SER A 209 11.84 -4.21 -9.46
CA SER A 209 10.54 -3.59 -9.15
C SER A 209 10.55 -2.08 -9.11
N ARG A 210 11.68 -1.42 -9.42
CA ARG A 210 11.78 0.06 -9.43
C ARG A 210 10.73 0.71 -10.33
N ASN A 211 10.27 0.01 -11.36
CA ASN A 211 9.29 0.53 -12.32
C ASN A 211 7.83 0.12 -12.03
N LEU A 212 7.57 -0.68 -10.98
CA LEU A 212 6.21 -1.13 -10.68
C LEU A 212 5.48 -0.08 -9.84
N ARG A 213 4.56 0.65 -10.47
CA ARG A 213 3.66 1.60 -9.81
C ARG A 213 2.47 0.88 -9.23
N LEU A 214 2.22 1.07 -7.94
CA LEU A 214 0.95 0.69 -7.34
C LEU A 214 -0.09 1.74 -7.77
N HIS A 215 -1.01 1.33 -8.66
CA HIS A 215 -1.98 2.18 -9.34
C HIS A 215 -2.88 3.02 -8.39
N ASN A 216 -3.02 2.61 -7.13
CA ASN A 216 -3.87 3.27 -6.13
C ASN A 216 -3.10 4.06 -5.04
N VAL A 217 -1.77 3.93 -4.91
CA VAL A 217 -1.00 4.78 -3.96
C VAL A 217 -1.13 6.24 -4.38
N ALA A 218 -0.99 6.51 -5.68
CA ALA A 218 -1.07 7.85 -6.23
C ALA A 218 -2.45 8.48 -5.97
N LYS A 219 -3.55 7.73 -6.10
CA LYS A 219 -4.90 8.27 -5.85
C LYS A 219 -5.17 8.57 -4.37
N LEU A 220 -4.53 7.85 -3.45
CA LEU A 220 -4.64 8.12 -2.02
C LEU A 220 -3.76 9.29 -1.56
N SER A 221 -2.65 9.57 -2.27
CA SER A 221 -1.74 10.69 -1.97
C SER A 221 -2.04 11.98 -2.74
N VAL A 222 -2.74 11.93 -3.88
CA VAL A 222 -2.93 13.08 -4.78
C VAL A 222 -4.11 14.00 -4.37
N GLU A 223 -4.94 13.58 -3.43
CA GLU A 223 -5.90 14.49 -2.77
C GLU A 223 -5.33 15.02 -1.44
N GLU A 224 -4.11 15.55 -1.48
CA GLU A 224 -3.73 16.57 -0.52
C GLU A 224 -4.75 17.71 -0.65
N THR A 225 -5.33 18.13 0.47
CA THR A 225 -6.03 19.40 0.58
C THR A 225 -5.08 20.46 0.07
N GLY A 226 -5.25 20.84 -1.20
CA GLY A 226 -4.57 21.99 -1.76
C GLY A 226 -4.82 23.15 -0.81
N ALA A 227 -3.77 23.92 -0.55
CA ALA A 227 -3.96 25.30 -0.13
C ALA A 227 -5.09 25.88 -0.99
N PRO A 228 -6.07 26.60 -0.41
CA PRO A 228 -7.23 27.07 -1.15
C PRO A 228 -6.71 27.72 -2.44
N ASP A 229 -7.19 27.21 -3.57
CA ASP A 229 -6.93 27.79 -4.87
C ASP A 229 -7.17 29.29 -4.70
N LEU A 230 -6.10 30.08 -4.74
CA LEU A 230 -6.21 31.50 -4.99
C LEU A 230 -6.65 31.59 -6.45
N VAL A 231 -7.93 31.25 -6.68
CA VAL A 231 -8.68 31.65 -7.85
C VAL A 231 -8.41 33.13 -7.94
N SER A 232 -7.62 33.49 -8.94
CA SER A 232 -7.47 34.85 -9.41
C SER A 232 -8.88 35.34 -9.74
N SER A 233 -9.52 35.96 -8.76
CA SER A 233 -10.76 36.68 -8.97
C SER A 233 -10.42 37.78 -9.95
N ASN A 234 -11.02 37.61 -11.13
CA ASN A 234 -11.08 38.51 -12.24
C ASN A 234 -11.18 39.97 -11.76
N ARG A 235 -10.04 40.69 -11.69
CA ARG A 235 -10.04 42.15 -11.56
C ARG A 235 -10.26 42.73 -12.95
N SER A 236 -11.51 42.72 -13.38
CA SER A 236 -12.00 43.63 -14.40
C SER A 236 -13.17 44.41 -13.80
N GLU A 237 -13.08 45.73 -13.93
CA GLU A 237 -14.09 46.76 -13.64
C GLU A 237 -14.06 47.40 -12.24
N GLN A 238 -13.19 48.40 -12.07
CA GLN A 238 -13.50 49.57 -11.24
C GLN A 238 -13.57 50.80 -12.13
N PRO A 239 -14.76 51.38 -12.40
CA PRO A 239 -14.90 52.48 -13.34
C PRO A 239 -15.03 53.83 -12.63
N TRP A 240 -14.10 54.25 -11.77
CA TRP A 240 -14.18 55.60 -11.18
C TRP A 240 -12.82 56.18 -10.78
N VAL A 241 -12.02 56.63 -11.75
CA VAL A 241 -11.13 57.79 -11.56
C VAL A 241 -11.00 58.53 -12.89
N SER A 242 -11.80 59.59 -13.05
CA SER A 242 -11.54 60.64 -14.03
C SER A 242 -11.28 61.94 -13.26
N ARG A 243 -10.04 62.42 -13.30
CA ARG A 243 -9.65 63.83 -13.35
C ARG A 243 -8.31 63.92 -14.06
#